data_AF-A0A7Y5GQK1-F1
#
_entry.id   AF-A0A7Y5GQK1-F1
#
_cell.length_a   1.000
_cell.length_b   1.000
_cell.length_c   1.000
_cell.angle_alpha   90.00
_cell.angle_beta   90.00
_cell.angle_gamma   90.00
#
_symmetry.space_group_name_H-M   'P 1'
#
loop_
_entity.id
_entity.type
_entity.pdbx_description
1 polymer ?
#
loop_
_entity_poly.entity_id
_entity_poly.type
_entity_poly.pdbx_seq_one_letter_code
_entity_poly.pdbx_strand_id
1 'polypeptide(L)'
;MEMAGLPKVDFINNIITANSNTVSGASLLRFLMGYYKFINNTIAENTSTYLASFTLSSNAQNSEAVFFNNIIWNTTVDTGFGFLSGNIKLFYNIVRGGFQGEGNLDTDPLFEAGDTLYSVQGASPALNAGRSSFSYNSAVINSPPDDYLRNLRPSPQGTNPDLGALELPPVASGIKLYDTQSFKYLLFQNYPNPFNPATKIRYQVPENRDQGTGIRVTLKIYDVRGREVATLVNEEKAPGSYKIEFNSSRVDNPRYKVISSGIYFYQLRAGNDVVITRKMILMK
;
A
#
# COMPACT_ATOMS: atom_id res chain seq x y z
N MET A 1 0.84 27.84 -4.66
CA MET A 1 -0.39 28.22 -5.40
C MET A 1 -0.62 27.11 -6.42
N GLU A 2 -1.68 26.30 -6.25
CA GLU A 2 -1.97 25.19 -7.15
C GLU A 2 -2.22 25.72 -8.58
N MET A 3 -1.49 25.23 -9.58
CA MET A 3 -1.82 25.51 -10.98
C MET A 3 -2.83 24.47 -11.48
N ALA A 4 -3.87 24.92 -12.18
CA ALA A 4 -4.85 24.06 -12.82
C ALA A 4 -4.17 23.16 -13.88
N GLY A 5 -4.46 21.85 -13.86
CA GLY A 5 -4.09 20.91 -14.93
C GLY A 5 -3.01 19.86 -14.61
N LEU A 6 -2.36 19.91 -13.44
CA LEU A 6 -1.40 18.86 -13.04
C LEU A 6 -2.11 17.66 -12.35
N PRO A 7 -1.58 16.43 -12.52
CA PRO A 7 -2.17 15.24 -11.91
C PRO A 7 -2.10 15.31 -10.38
N LYS A 8 -3.18 14.86 -9.73
CA LYS A 8 -3.27 14.69 -8.27
C LYS A 8 -3.44 13.20 -7.96
N VAL A 9 -2.54 12.64 -7.16
CA VAL A 9 -2.56 11.20 -6.83
C VAL A 9 -2.32 10.97 -5.35
N ASP A 10 -3.25 10.26 -4.72
CA ASP A 10 -3.16 9.90 -3.31
C ASP A 10 -2.85 8.40 -3.17
N PHE A 11 -1.79 8.11 -2.42
CA PHE A 11 -1.39 6.79 -1.96
C PHE A 11 -1.76 6.69 -0.49
N ILE A 12 -2.83 5.96 -0.21
CA ILE A 12 -3.40 5.82 1.13
C ILE A 12 -3.38 4.34 1.54
N ASN A 13 -2.89 4.03 2.74
CA ASN A 13 -2.89 2.66 3.27
C ASN A 13 -2.30 1.64 2.30
N ASN A 14 -1.07 1.87 1.82
CA ASN A 14 -0.35 0.91 0.98
C ASN A 14 0.82 0.30 1.73
N ILE A 15 1.06 -0.98 1.46
CA ILE A 15 2.30 -1.69 1.83
C ILE A 15 3.09 -1.83 0.53
N ILE A 16 4.18 -1.08 0.42
CA ILE A 16 5.05 -1.03 -0.75
C ILE A 16 6.40 -1.58 -0.33
N THR A 17 6.64 -2.87 -0.57
CA THR A 17 7.79 -3.55 0.03
C THR A 17 8.47 -4.54 -0.91
N ALA A 18 9.73 -4.84 -0.61
CA ALA A 18 10.56 -5.84 -1.29
C ALA A 18 10.64 -5.66 -2.82
N ASN A 19 10.59 -4.42 -3.31
CA ASN A 19 10.79 -4.09 -4.72
C ASN A 19 12.27 -3.83 -5.00
N SER A 20 12.81 -4.38 -6.07
CA SER A 20 14.21 -4.17 -6.51
C SER A 20 14.29 -3.64 -7.94
N ASN A 21 15.16 -2.66 -8.22
CA ASN A 21 15.40 -2.15 -9.58
C ASN A 21 16.90 -1.98 -9.88
N THR A 22 17.33 -2.35 -11.09
CA THR A 22 18.72 -2.33 -11.57
C THR A 22 19.01 -1.29 -12.67
N VAL A 23 18.00 -0.57 -13.16
CA VAL A 23 18.16 0.34 -14.30
C VAL A 23 18.74 1.69 -13.85
N SER A 24 19.78 2.16 -14.56
CA SER A 24 20.41 3.47 -14.34
C SER A 24 19.37 4.58 -14.35
N GLY A 25 19.13 5.22 -13.19
CA GLY A 25 18.21 6.35 -13.09
C GLY A 25 16.79 6.04 -12.58
N ALA A 26 16.54 4.90 -11.93
CA ALA A 26 15.23 4.60 -11.33
C ALA A 26 15.24 4.74 -9.80
N SER A 27 14.44 5.67 -9.27
CA SER A 27 14.01 5.62 -7.87
C SER A 27 12.98 4.51 -7.68
N LEU A 28 12.79 4.04 -6.45
CA LEU A 28 11.78 3.02 -6.15
C LEU A 28 10.37 3.53 -6.44
N LEU A 29 10.16 4.81 -6.21
CA LEU A 29 9.01 5.55 -6.69
C LEU A 29 9.50 6.80 -7.43
N ARG A 30 9.26 6.84 -8.74
CA ARG A 30 9.55 8.01 -9.60
C ARG A 30 8.24 8.70 -9.93
N PHE A 31 8.16 9.97 -9.58
CA PHE A 31 7.00 10.79 -9.84
C PHE A 31 7.30 11.82 -10.94
N LEU A 32 6.37 11.97 -11.87
CA LEU A 32 6.40 13.04 -12.87
C LEU A 32 5.81 14.32 -12.26
N MET A 33 5.74 15.39 -13.04
CA MET A 33 5.15 16.67 -12.61
C MET A 33 3.73 16.46 -12.05
N GLY A 34 3.46 16.86 -10.81
CA GLY A 34 2.20 16.58 -10.14
C GLY A 34 2.17 16.88 -8.64
N TYR A 35 1.02 16.63 -8.03
CA TYR A 35 0.80 16.69 -6.58
C TYR A 35 0.51 15.29 -6.05
N TYR A 36 1.34 14.83 -5.12
CA TYR A 36 1.26 13.47 -4.59
C TYR A 36 1.08 13.50 -3.08
N LYS A 37 0.15 12.71 -2.55
CA LYS A 37 0.01 12.50 -1.11
C LYS A 37 0.30 11.05 -0.78
N PHE A 38 1.08 10.85 0.27
CA PHE A 38 1.35 9.55 0.88
C PHE A 38 0.83 9.60 2.30
N ILE A 39 -0.29 8.93 2.56
CA ILE A 39 -0.95 8.95 3.86
C ILE A 39 -1.00 7.53 4.41
N ASN A 40 -0.43 7.31 5.59
CA ASN A 40 -0.50 6.02 6.28
C ASN A 40 0.00 4.85 5.40
N ASN A 41 1.17 4.96 4.78
CA ASN A 41 1.78 3.86 4.03
C ASN A 41 2.94 3.23 4.82
N THR A 42 3.18 1.95 4.58
CA THR A 42 4.39 1.24 5.01
C THR A 42 5.24 0.98 3.77
N ILE A 43 6.39 1.64 3.67
CA ILE A 43 7.32 1.55 2.54
C ILE A 43 8.65 1.02 3.07
N ALA A 44 8.93 -0.26 2.81
CA ALA A 44 10.03 -0.94 3.47
C ALA A 44 10.78 -1.93 2.58
N GLU A 45 12.07 -2.10 2.82
CA GLU A 45 12.90 -3.15 2.18
C GLU A 45 12.93 -3.10 0.65
N ASN A 46 12.74 -1.91 0.09
CA ASN A 46 12.87 -1.72 -1.34
C ASN A 46 14.31 -1.30 -1.68
N THR A 47 14.88 -1.82 -2.76
CA THR A 47 16.29 -1.61 -3.15
C THR A 47 16.45 -1.03 -4.57
N SER A 48 17.39 -0.09 -4.77
CA SER A 48 17.77 0.41 -6.11
C SER A 48 19.27 0.67 -6.24
N THR A 49 19.83 0.50 -7.43
CA THR A 49 21.28 0.61 -7.67
C THR A 49 21.78 2.05 -7.87
N TYR A 50 20.95 3.01 -8.32
CA TYR A 50 21.49 4.28 -8.87
C TYR A 50 20.91 5.60 -8.33
N LEU A 51 19.61 5.68 -8.02
CA LEU A 51 18.99 6.91 -7.49
C LEU A 51 18.49 6.67 -6.09
N ALA A 52 18.29 7.77 -5.34
CA ALA A 52 17.54 7.81 -4.10
C ALA A 52 16.22 7.04 -4.14
N SER A 53 15.84 6.54 -2.97
CA SER A 53 14.65 5.73 -2.75
C SER A 53 13.39 6.39 -3.30
N PHE A 54 13.26 7.70 -3.12
CA PHE A 54 12.17 8.49 -3.66
C PHE A 54 12.73 9.60 -4.54
N THR A 55 12.13 9.83 -5.71
CA THR A 55 12.53 10.93 -6.59
C THR A 55 11.31 11.57 -7.23
N LEU A 56 11.18 12.88 -7.08
CA LEU A 56 10.31 13.69 -7.93
C LEU A 56 11.17 14.19 -9.09
N SER A 57 10.97 13.68 -10.31
CA SER A 57 11.80 14.06 -11.45
C SER A 57 11.36 15.39 -12.09
N SER A 58 11.04 16.40 -11.30
CA SER A 58 10.58 17.71 -11.77
C SER A 58 11.61 18.81 -11.53
N ASN A 59 11.91 19.61 -12.56
CA ASN A 59 12.80 20.78 -12.48
C ASN A 59 12.06 22.09 -12.08
N ALA A 60 10.94 22.07 -11.35
CA ALA A 60 10.15 23.29 -11.16
C ALA A 60 9.43 23.41 -9.80
N GLN A 61 9.21 24.67 -9.39
CA GLN A 61 8.46 25.16 -8.22
C GLN A 61 7.00 24.67 -8.10
N ASN A 62 6.52 23.83 -9.03
CA ASN A 62 5.09 23.53 -9.24
C ASN A 62 4.71 22.06 -9.04
N SER A 63 5.60 21.22 -8.49
CA SER A 63 5.31 19.82 -8.16
C SER A 63 5.68 19.54 -6.72
N GLU A 64 4.85 18.76 -6.02
CA GLU A 64 4.98 18.53 -4.59
C GLU A 64 4.59 17.10 -4.21
N ALA A 65 5.36 16.50 -3.31
CA ALA A 65 4.98 15.26 -2.65
C ALA A 65 4.91 15.48 -1.13
N VAL A 66 3.76 15.17 -0.56
CA VAL A 66 3.47 15.32 0.87
C VAL A 66 3.31 13.95 1.49
N PHE A 67 4.09 13.66 2.53
CA PHE A 67 4.09 12.42 3.28
C PHE A 67 3.58 12.68 4.69
N PHE A 68 2.54 11.93 5.07
CA PHE A 68 1.87 12.02 6.35
C PHE A 68 1.62 10.64 6.96
N ASN A 69 1.99 10.45 8.24
CA ASN A 69 1.77 9.20 8.97
C ASN A 69 2.39 7.93 8.34
N ASN A 70 3.49 8.02 7.60
CA ASN A 70 4.10 6.85 6.95
C ASN A 70 5.18 6.20 7.82
N ILE A 71 5.45 4.92 7.56
CA ILE A 71 6.70 4.26 7.92
C ILE A 71 7.52 4.08 6.63
N ILE A 72 8.72 4.62 6.59
CA ILE A 72 9.66 4.55 5.48
C ILE A 72 11.00 4.02 6.01
N TRP A 73 11.24 2.72 5.84
CA TRP A 73 12.34 2.04 6.53
C TRP A 73 13.10 1.08 5.64
N ASN A 74 14.37 0.82 5.93
CA ASN A 74 15.22 -0.15 5.20
C ASN A 74 15.11 -0.06 3.67
N THR A 75 14.85 1.12 3.16
CA THR A 75 14.74 1.37 1.75
C THR A 75 16.12 1.82 1.29
N THR A 76 16.85 0.95 0.60
CA THR A 76 18.28 1.18 0.35
C THR A 76 18.55 1.50 -1.09
N VAL A 77 19.54 2.35 -1.29
CA VAL A 77 20.16 2.57 -2.58
C VAL A 77 21.67 2.53 -2.38
N ASP A 78 22.45 2.17 -3.40
CA ASP A 78 23.92 2.01 -3.23
C ASP A 78 24.60 3.29 -2.71
N THR A 79 23.96 4.45 -2.89
CA THR A 79 24.42 5.77 -2.41
C THR A 79 23.80 6.23 -1.08
N GLY A 80 22.99 5.38 -0.42
CA GLY A 80 22.30 5.68 0.85
C GLY A 80 20.87 6.23 0.70
N PHE A 81 20.03 6.05 1.73
CA PHE A 81 18.63 6.52 1.70
C PHE A 81 18.56 8.02 1.38
N GLY A 82 17.65 8.40 0.49
CA GLY A 82 17.51 9.79 0.10
C GLY A 82 16.17 10.09 -0.56
N PHE A 83 15.89 11.38 -0.60
CA PHE A 83 14.89 11.98 -1.46
C PHE A 83 15.66 12.88 -2.44
N LEU A 84 15.61 12.60 -3.75
CA LEU A 84 16.30 13.42 -4.76
C LEU A 84 15.29 14.31 -5.50
N SER A 85 15.65 15.60 -5.64
CA SER A 85 14.99 16.65 -6.44
C SER A 85 13.48 16.87 -6.14
N GLY A 86 13.02 18.13 -6.20
CA GLY A 86 11.60 18.50 -6.03
C GLY A 86 11.18 18.95 -4.63
N ASN A 87 9.94 19.45 -4.51
CA ASN A 87 9.37 19.95 -3.26
C ASN A 87 8.74 18.79 -2.46
N ILE A 88 9.53 18.17 -1.58
CA ILE A 88 9.10 17.03 -0.77
C ILE A 88 8.91 17.49 0.68
N LYS A 89 7.76 17.16 1.26
CA LYS A 89 7.37 17.55 2.63
C LYS A 89 6.95 16.33 3.42
N LEU A 90 7.53 16.15 4.60
CA LEU A 90 7.24 15.03 5.49
C LEU A 90 6.71 15.57 6.82
N PHE A 91 5.58 15.03 7.29
CA PHE A 91 4.98 15.33 8.58
C PHE A 91 4.59 14.04 9.28
N TYR A 92 5.00 13.87 10.54
CA TYR A 92 4.61 12.73 11.38
C TYR A 92 4.93 11.37 10.72
N ASN A 93 6.18 11.12 10.34
CA ASN A 93 6.59 9.85 9.72
C ASN A 93 7.70 9.18 10.52
N ILE A 94 7.83 7.85 10.44
CA ILE A 94 9.09 7.17 10.74
C ILE A 94 9.90 7.08 9.44
N VAL A 95 11.13 7.61 9.43
CA VAL A 95 11.98 7.68 8.24
C VAL A 95 13.43 7.41 8.60
N ARG A 96 14.00 6.35 8.03
CA ARG A 96 15.41 5.98 8.25
C ARG A 96 16.36 7.07 7.77
N GLY A 97 17.30 7.48 8.62
CA GLY A 97 18.25 8.55 8.32
C GLY A 97 17.69 9.96 8.55
N GLY A 98 16.45 10.06 9.04
CA GLY A 98 15.78 11.30 9.39
C GLY A 98 15.38 12.16 8.19
N PHE A 99 14.44 13.07 8.44
CA PHE A 99 14.05 14.09 7.45
C PHE A 99 13.47 15.32 8.13
N GLN A 100 13.74 16.50 7.56
CA GLN A 100 13.19 17.75 8.09
C GLN A 100 11.67 17.79 7.97
N GLY A 101 11.01 18.28 9.02
CA GLY A 101 9.56 18.39 9.09
C GLY A 101 9.04 18.14 10.50
N GLU A 102 7.78 18.46 10.72
CA GLU A 102 7.15 18.33 12.03
C GLU A 102 6.90 16.85 12.36
N GLY A 103 7.27 16.42 13.57
CA GLY A 103 6.89 15.11 14.12
C GLY A 103 7.52 13.88 13.44
N ASN A 104 8.51 14.06 12.56
CA ASN A 104 9.22 12.92 11.98
C ASN A 104 10.16 12.27 13.01
N LEU A 105 10.25 10.95 12.96
CA LEU A 105 11.06 10.10 13.84
C LEU A 105 12.10 9.35 12.99
N ASP A 106 13.34 9.28 13.47
CA ASP A 106 14.38 8.39 12.91
C ASP A 106 14.69 7.31 13.94
N THR A 107 13.85 6.28 13.96
CA THR A 107 13.94 5.18 14.91
C THR A 107 13.39 3.92 14.27
N ASP A 108 13.91 2.77 14.68
CA ASP A 108 13.49 1.48 14.14
C ASP A 108 11.99 1.25 14.40
N PRO A 109 11.16 1.03 13.37
CA PRO A 109 9.74 0.75 13.54
C PRO A 109 9.47 -0.61 14.21
N LEU A 110 10.49 -1.44 14.44
CA LEU A 110 10.37 -2.76 15.08
C LEU A 110 9.34 -3.64 14.36
N PHE A 111 9.53 -3.92 13.07
CA PHE A 111 8.66 -4.85 12.34
C PHE A 111 8.66 -6.26 12.96
N GLU A 112 7.52 -6.95 12.90
CA GLU A 112 7.41 -8.36 13.28
C GLU A 112 8.15 -9.23 12.24
N ALA A 113 9.10 -10.04 12.72
CA ALA A 113 9.95 -10.84 11.85
C ALA A 113 9.13 -11.91 11.10
N GLY A 114 9.28 -11.97 9.78
CA GLY A 114 8.57 -12.93 8.92
C GLY A 114 7.14 -12.51 8.55
N ASP A 115 6.64 -11.38 9.05
CA ASP A 115 5.35 -10.85 8.64
C ASP A 115 5.44 -10.17 7.26
N THR A 116 4.63 -10.64 6.32
CA THR A 116 4.55 -10.07 4.95
C THR A 116 3.73 -8.79 4.87
N LEU A 117 2.97 -8.46 5.91
CA LEU A 117 2.20 -7.23 6.03
C LEU A 117 2.95 -6.11 6.77
N TYR A 118 4.17 -6.38 7.26
CA TYR A 118 4.99 -5.40 7.96
C TYR A 118 4.24 -4.77 9.16
N SER A 119 3.51 -5.59 9.93
CA SER A 119 3.04 -5.17 11.25
C SER A 119 4.23 -4.88 12.16
N VAL A 120 4.01 -4.01 13.13
CA VAL A 120 5.02 -3.60 14.10
C VAL A 120 4.80 -4.30 15.42
N GLN A 121 5.87 -4.49 16.18
CA GLN A 121 5.84 -5.08 17.51
C GLN A 121 5.12 -4.17 18.50
N GLY A 122 4.61 -4.74 19.60
CA GLY A 122 3.91 -3.99 20.64
C GLY A 122 4.73 -2.92 21.36
N ALA A 123 6.05 -2.93 21.22
CA ALA A 123 6.96 -1.90 21.74
C ALA A 123 7.37 -0.86 20.68
N SER A 124 6.76 -0.91 19.49
CA SER A 124 7.14 -0.07 18.36
C SER A 124 6.89 1.42 18.64
N PRO A 125 7.83 2.30 18.24
CA PRO A 125 7.63 3.74 18.27
C PRO A 125 6.58 4.22 17.26
N ALA A 126 6.08 3.35 16.37
CA ALA A 126 5.00 3.67 15.44
C ALA A 126 3.63 3.74 16.12
N LEU A 127 3.47 3.07 17.27
CA LEU A 127 2.18 2.95 17.96
C LEU A 127 1.74 4.30 18.55
N ASN A 128 0.51 4.71 18.25
CA ASN A 128 -0.09 5.99 18.68
C ASN A 128 0.76 7.25 18.36
N ALA A 129 1.67 7.16 17.38
CA ALA A 129 2.60 8.23 17.03
C ALA A 129 2.13 9.11 15.86
N GLY A 130 1.07 8.71 15.15
CA GLY A 130 0.48 9.48 14.05
C GLY A 130 -0.43 10.60 14.49
N ARG A 131 -1.03 11.30 13.51
CA ARG A 131 -2.08 12.31 13.74
C ARG A 131 -3.33 12.00 12.95
N SER A 132 -4.51 12.29 13.50
CA SER A 132 -5.78 12.17 12.77
C SER A 132 -5.88 13.16 11.60
N SER A 133 -5.19 14.30 11.69
CA SER A 133 -5.07 15.28 10.62
C SER A 133 -3.86 16.19 10.83
N PHE A 134 -3.47 16.93 9.80
CA PHE A 134 -2.56 18.07 9.93
C PHE A 134 -2.93 19.17 8.92
N SER A 135 -2.56 20.40 9.24
CA SER A 135 -2.79 21.56 8.37
C SER A 135 -1.55 21.88 7.56
N TYR A 136 -1.71 22.03 6.25
CA TYR A 136 -0.63 22.40 5.34
C TYR A 136 -1.15 23.27 4.20
N ASN A 137 -0.51 24.43 3.98
CA ASN A 137 -0.93 25.42 2.98
C ASN A 137 -2.43 25.75 3.03
N SER A 138 -2.96 25.98 4.24
CA SER A 138 -4.39 26.26 4.51
C SER A 138 -5.36 25.12 4.19
N ALA A 139 -4.87 23.94 3.81
CA ALA A 139 -5.67 22.73 3.66
C ALA A 139 -5.48 21.80 4.86
N VAL A 140 -6.56 21.13 5.28
CA VAL A 140 -6.49 20.04 6.26
C VAL A 140 -6.33 18.73 5.51
N ILE A 141 -5.30 17.97 5.86
CA ILE A 141 -5.06 16.61 5.35
C ILE A 141 -5.41 15.64 6.47
N ASN A 142 -6.37 14.74 6.21
CA ASN A 142 -6.86 13.77 7.19
C ASN A 142 -6.21 12.40 6.99
N SER A 143 -6.00 11.70 8.10
CA SER A 143 -5.77 10.26 8.10
C SER A 143 -7.08 9.53 7.76
N PRO A 144 -7.05 8.44 6.97
CA PRO A 144 -8.25 7.65 6.68
C PRO A 144 -8.83 7.00 7.94
N PRO A 145 -10.16 6.75 7.98
CA PRO A 145 -10.84 6.17 9.14
C PRO A 145 -10.56 4.68 9.34
N ASP A 146 -9.95 4.03 8.35
CA ASP A 146 -9.58 2.62 8.37
C ASP A 146 -8.14 2.41 7.89
N ASP A 147 -7.57 1.24 8.18
CA ASP A 147 -6.22 0.82 7.78
C ASP A 147 -6.21 0.00 6.48
N TYR A 148 -5.06 -0.58 6.10
CA TYR A 148 -4.91 -1.46 4.93
C TYR A 148 -5.85 -2.69 4.97
N LEU A 149 -6.16 -3.18 6.18
CA LEU A 149 -6.99 -4.34 6.47
C LEU A 149 -8.45 -3.99 6.76
N ARG A 150 -8.84 -2.73 6.61
CA ARG A 150 -10.17 -2.21 6.95
C ARG A 150 -10.48 -2.24 8.45
N ASN A 151 -9.48 -2.31 9.32
CA ASN A 151 -9.66 -2.06 10.75
C ASN A 151 -9.92 -0.58 10.98
N LEU A 152 -10.77 -0.26 11.97
CA LEU A 152 -11.00 1.13 12.37
C LEU A 152 -9.73 1.77 12.92
N ARG A 153 -9.55 3.05 12.59
CA ARG A 153 -8.47 3.91 13.04
C ARG A 153 -9.06 5.19 13.64
N PRO A 154 -8.53 5.70 14.78
CA PRO A 154 -7.55 5.06 15.65
C PRO A 154 -8.13 3.88 16.43
N SER A 155 -7.26 2.96 16.85
CA SER A 155 -7.63 1.83 17.71
C SER A 155 -6.71 1.77 18.93
N PRO A 156 -7.20 2.01 20.16
CA PRO A 156 -8.60 2.26 20.52
C PRO A 156 -9.10 3.65 20.11
N GLN A 157 -10.42 3.82 19.97
CA GLN A 157 -10.99 5.13 19.65
C GLN A 157 -10.62 6.17 20.71
N GLY A 158 -10.31 7.39 20.27
CA GLY A 158 -9.89 8.50 21.14
C GLY A 158 -8.38 8.61 21.35
N THR A 159 -7.57 7.68 20.82
CA THR A 159 -6.11 7.82 20.76
C THR A 159 -5.65 8.44 19.44
N ASN A 160 -4.33 8.54 19.25
CA ASN A 160 -3.75 8.87 17.96
C ASN A 160 -3.66 7.62 17.09
N PRO A 161 -3.76 7.74 15.75
CA PRO A 161 -3.54 6.61 14.86
C PRO A 161 -2.10 6.11 14.92
N ASP A 162 -1.90 4.85 14.59
CA ASP A 162 -0.57 4.30 14.37
C ASP A 162 0.04 4.86 13.08
N LEU A 163 1.37 4.97 13.07
CA LEU A 163 2.12 5.25 11.85
C LEU A 163 2.13 4.02 10.94
N GLY A 164 2.07 4.25 9.63
CA GLY A 164 2.11 3.20 8.62
C GLY A 164 0.72 2.71 8.17
N ALA A 165 0.74 1.59 7.44
CA ALA A 165 -0.43 1.06 6.74
C ALA A 165 -1.40 0.28 7.62
N LEU A 166 -0.97 -0.18 8.79
CA LEU A 166 -1.76 -1.00 9.70
C LEU A 166 -2.10 -0.22 10.96
N GLU A 167 -3.30 -0.41 11.48
CA GLU A 167 -3.68 0.00 12.82
C GLU A 167 -3.72 -1.25 13.69
N LEU A 168 -2.92 -1.30 14.74
CA LEU A 168 -2.88 -2.45 15.62
C LEU A 168 -3.91 -2.28 16.74
N PRO A 169 -4.58 -3.37 17.15
CA PRO A 169 -5.43 -3.30 18.33
C PRO A 169 -4.58 -2.95 19.56
N PRO A 170 -5.17 -2.30 20.59
CA PRO A 170 -4.47 -2.03 21.83
C PRO A 170 -3.83 -3.32 22.35
N VAL A 171 -2.51 -3.31 22.48
CA VAL A 171 -1.77 -4.44 23.02
C VAL A 171 -2.07 -4.46 24.52
N ALA A 172 -3.04 -5.28 24.93
CA ALA A 172 -3.21 -5.59 26.35
C ALA A 172 -1.88 -6.17 26.84
N SER A 173 -1.28 -5.50 27.84
CA SER A 173 0.02 -5.82 28.44
C SER A 173 0.28 -7.34 28.46
N GLY A 174 1.13 -7.81 27.56
CA GLY A 174 1.67 -9.18 27.58
C GLY A 174 0.83 -10.29 26.94
N ILE A 175 -0.36 -10.03 26.39
CA ILE A 175 -1.10 -11.06 25.63
C ILE A 175 -0.99 -10.74 24.14
N LYS A 176 -0.15 -11.49 23.42
CA LYS A 176 -0.27 -11.59 21.96
C LYS A 176 -1.64 -12.22 21.69
N LEU A 177 -2.61 -11.40 21.28
CA LEU A 177 -3.79 -11.92 20.59
C LEU A 177 -3.24 -12.61 19.35
N TYR A 178 -3.27 -13.95 19.35
CA TYR A 178 -2.77 -14.78 18.26
C TYR A 178 -3.12 -14.14 16.92
N ASP A 179 -2.08 -13.85 16.14
CA ASP A 179 -2.08 -13.33 14.77
C ASP A 179 -3.49 -13.19 14.16
N THR A 180 -4.10 -12.02 14.36
CA THR A 180 -5.41 -11.73 13.78
C THR A 180 -5.37 -11.65 12.26
N GLN A 181 -4.18 -11.63 11.63
CA GLN A 181 -4.04 -11.69 10.17
C GLN A 181 -4.31 -13.12 9.65
N SER A 182 -3.92 -14.16 10.40
CA SER A 182 -4.20 -15.57 10.04
C SER A 182 -5.71 -15.88 9.96
N PHE A 183 -6.55 -15.03 10.55
CA PHE A 183 -8.02 -15.15 10.55
C PHE A 183 -8.74 -14.24 9.54
N LYS A 184 -8.04 -13.46 8.71
CA LYS A 184 -8.67 -12.56 7.73
C LYS A 184 -8.42 -12.96 6.28
N TYR A 185 -9.45 -12.77 5.46
CA TYR A 185 -9.29 -12.75 4.01
C TYR A 185 -8.53 -11.48 3.62
N LEU A 186 -7.48 -11.63 2.82
CA LEU A 186 -6.67 -10.52 2.33
C LEU A 186 -6.70 -10.49 0.82
N LEU A 187 -6.80 -9.28 0.25
CA LEU A 187 -6.52 -9.03 -1.16
C LEU A 187 -5.41 -7.98 -1.20
N PHE A 188 -4.27 -8.32 -1.81
CA PHE A 188 -3.11 -7.43 -1.84
C PHE A 188 -3.12 -6.56 -3.09
N GLN A 189 -2.40 -5.44 -3.03
CA GLN A 189 -2.17 -4.60 -4.20
C GLN A 189 -1.47 -5.41 -5.30
N ASN A 190 -1.99 -5.35 -6.53
CA ASN A 190 -1.37 -5.98 -7.69
C ASN A 190 0.01 -5.34 -7.96
N TYR A 191 0.98 -6.15 -8.39
CA TYR A 191 2.31 -5.67 -8.74
C TYR A 191 2.82 -6.27 -10.05
N PRO A 192 3.33 -5.45 -11.00
CA PRO A 192 3.40 -3.98 -10.94
C PRO A 192 2.01 -3.31 -10.99
N ASN A 193 1.92 -2.05 -10.55
CA ASN A 193 0.76 -1.16 -10.73
C ASN A 193 1.24 0.31 -10.84
N PRO A 194 1.08 1.01 -11.99
CA PRO A 194 0.45 0.53 -13.21
C PRO A 194 1.19 -0.65 -13.86
N PHE A 195 0.48 -1.47 -14.64
CA PHE A 195 1.06 -2.67 -15.28
C PHE A 195 0.97 -2.62 -16.80
N ASN A 196 1.93 -3.28 -17.48
CA ASN A 196 1.96 -3.48 -18.93
C ASN A 196 2.71 -4.79 -19.32
N PRO A 197 2.11 -5.74 -20.04
CA PRO A 197 0.67 -6.04 -20.07
C PRO A 197 0.26 -6.93 -18.89
N ALA A 198 1.20 -7.35 -18.04
CA ALA A 198 1.01 -8.34 -16.99
C ALA A 198 1.24 -7.81 -15.56
N THR A 199 0.49 -8.35 -14.61
CA THR A 199 0.61 -8.06 -13.17
C THR A 199 0.33 -9.31 -12.35
N LYS A 200 0.83 -9.36 -11.11
CA LYS A 200 0.57 -10.43 -10.15
C LYS A 200 -0.36 -9.91 -9.06
N ILE A 201 -1.41 -10.66 -8.76
CA ILE A 201 -2.35 -10.38 -7.66
C ILE A 201 -2.14 -11.46 -6.61
N ARG A 202 -1.90 -11.04 -5.37
CA ARG A 202 -1.83 -11.93 -4.20
C ARG A 202 -3.11 -11.82 -3.39
N TYR A 203 -3.55 -12.92 -2.79
CA TYR A 203 -4.65 -12.96 -1.83
C TYR A 203 -4.42 -14.07 -0.80
N GLN A 204 -5.06 -13.95 0.36
CA GLN A 204 -4.97 -14.93 1.45
C GLN A 204 -6.37 -15.42 1.81
N VAL A 205 -6.46 -16.73 2.01
CA VAL A 205 -7.60 -17.41 2.64
C VAL A 205 -7.17 -17.78 4.05
N PRO A 206 -7.86 -17.31 5.10
CA PRO A 206 -7.47 -17.55 6.48
C PRO A 206 -7.71 -18.99 6.92
N GLU A 207 -6.99 -19.43 7.95
CA GLU A 207 -7.34 -20.63 8.70
C GLU A 207 -8.52 -20.30 9.62
N ASN A 208 -9.73 -20.73 9.25
CA ASN A 208 -10.87 -20.65 10.15
C ASN A 208 -10.76 -21.77 11.19
N ARG A 209 -10.84 -21.42 12.49
CA ARG A 209 -10.84 -22.40 13.59
C ARG A 209 -11.94 -23.46 13.46
N ASP A 210 -13.04 -23.12 12.78
CA ASP A 210 -14.25 -23.95 12.67
C ASP A 210 -14.48 -24.58 11.28
N GLN A 211 -13.64 -24.28 10.27
CA GLN A 211 -13.82 -24.79 8.91
C GLN A 211 -12.50 -25.27 8.32
N GLY A 212 -12.16 -26.53 8.59
CA GLY A 212 -11.10 -27.28 7.91
C GLY A 212 -11.43 -27.65 6.45
N THR A 213 -12.52 -27.11 5.90
CA THR A 213 -13.01 -27.36 4.54
C THR A 213 -12.85 -26.10 3.72
N GLY A 214 -12.30 -26.21 2.50
CA GLY A 214 -12.05 -25.07 1.63
C GLY A 214 -13.28 -24.21 1.37
N ILE A 215 -13.07 -22.93 1.08
CA ILE A 215 -14.14 -21.97 0.76
C ILE A 215 -14.16 -21.63 -0.72
N ARG A 216 -15.36 -21.41 -1.26
CA ARG A 216 -15.52 -20.91 -2.62
C ARG A 216 -14.96 -19.49 -2.71
N VAL A 217 -13.90 -19.31 -3.50
CA VAL A 217 -13.26 -18.01 -3.76
C VAL A 217 -13.53 -17.60 -5.20
N THR A 218 -13.90 -16.33 -5.40
CA THR A 218 -13.93 -15.71 -6.71
C THR A 218 -13.04 -14.47 -6.74
N LEU A 219 -12.19 -14.36 -7.75
CA LEU A 219 -11.39 -13.17 -8.02
C LEU A 219 -11.69 -12.70 -9.44
N LYS A 220 -12.30 -11.53 -9.55
CA LYS A 220 -12.80 -10.97 -10.80
C LYS A 220 -12.29 -9.56 -11.02
N ILE A 221 -12.18 -9.15 -12.27
CA ILE A 221 -11.80 -7.81 -12.69
C ILE A 221 -12.99 -7.11 -13.34
N TYR A 222 -13.17 -5.84 -13.01
CA TYR A 222 -14.24 -4.96 -13.45
C TYR A 222 -13.66 -3.67 -14.03
N ASP A 223 -14.36 -3.10 -15.01
CA ASP A 223 -14.10 -1.73 -15.47
C ASP A 223 -14.78 -0.69 -14.54
N VAL A 224 -14.57 0.59 -14.82
CA VAL A 224 -15.16 1.71 -14.04
C VAL A 224 -16.69 1.77 -14.07
N ARG A 225 -17.34 1.04 -15.00
CA ARG A 225 -18.80 0.91 -15.08
C ARG A 225 -19.32 -0.32 -14.33
N GLY A 226 -18.44 -1.06 -13.64
CA GLY A 226 -18.77 -2.29 -12.93
C GLY A 226 -18.97 -3.49 -13.85
N ARG A 227 -18.58 -3.42 -15.13
CA ARG A 227 -18.71 -4.56 -16.04
C ARG A 227 -17.55 -5.52 -15.82
N GLU A 228 -17.86 -6.80 -15.63
CA GLU A 228 -16.84 -7.85 -15.53
C GLU A 228 -16.06 -7.95 -16.85
N VAL A 229 -14.74 -7.87 -16.77
CA VAL A 229 -13.80 -7.99 -17.91
C VAL A 229 -12.93 -9.24 -17.83
N ALA A 230 -12.71 -9.80 -16.64
CA ALA A 230 -12.02 -11.08 -16.49
C ALA A 230 -12.44 -11.80 -15.21
N THR A 231 -12.54 -13.13 -15.27
CA THR A 231 -12.60 -13.99 -14.07
C THR A 231 -11.27 -14.73 -13.95
N LEU A 232 -10.49 -14.42 -12.91
CA LEU A 232 -9.17 -14.98 -12.64
C LEU A 232 -9.24 -16.25 -11.80
N VAL A 233 -10.10 -16.25 -10.80
CA VAL A 233 -10.31 -17.39 -9.90
C VAL A 233 -11.80 -17.59 -9.74
N ASN A 234 -12.23 -18.84 -9.83
CA ASN A 234 -13.57 -19.26 -9.50
C ASN A 234 -13.52 -20.74 -9.12
N GLU A 235 -12.90 -21.06 -7.98
CA GLU A 235 -12.84 -22.42 -7.42
C GLU A 235 -12.90 -22.44 -5.89
N GLU A 236 -12.90 -23.64 -5.29
CA GLU A 236 -12.72 -23.80 -3.84
C GLU A 236 -11.24 -23.72 -3.48
N LYS A 237 -10.91 -23.02 -2.40
CA LYS A 237 -9.55 -22.84 -1.90
C LYS A 237 -9.46 -23.24 -0.44
N ALA A 238 -8.43 -24.02 -0.12
CA ALA A 238 -8.03 -24.27 1.26
C ALA A 238 -7.47 -22.98 1.91
N PRO A 239 -7.28 -22.95 3.23
CA PRO A 239 -6.48 -21.92 3.87
C PRO A 239 -5.08 -21.82 3.25
N GLY A 240 -4.60 -20.60 3.06
CA GLY A 240 -3.27 -20.35 2.51
C GLY A 240 -3.14 -19.06 1.71
N SER A 241 -1.91 -18.79 1.29
CA SER A 241 -1.54 -17.66 0.44
C SER A 241 -1.50 -18.08 -1.03
N TYR A 242 -2.16 -17.30 -1.88
CA TYR A 242 -2.28 -17.55 -3.31
C TYR A 242 -1.76 -16.38 -4.14
N LYS A 243 -1.19 -16.68 -5.30
CA LYS A 243 -0.69 -15.71 -6.28
C LYS A 243 -1.17 -16.09 -7.67
N ILE A 244 -1.81 -15.15 -8.35
CA ILE A 244 -2.28 -15.33 -9.73
C ILE A 244 -1.66 -14.27 -10.63
N GLU A 245 -1.33 -14.64 -11.86
CA GLU A 245 -0.89 -13.70 -12.88
C GLU A 245 -2.08 -13.29 -13.76
N PHE A 246 -2.24 -11.99 -13.95
CA PHE A 246 -3.18 -11.42 -14.91
C PHE A 246 -2.40 -10.77 -16.04
N ASN A 247 -2.66 -11.21 -17.28
CA ASN A 247 -2.08 -10.63 -18.48
C ASN A 247 -3.20 -10.10 -19.39
N SER A 248 -3.23 -8.77 -19.57
CA SER A 248 -4.26 -8.05 -20.35
C SER A 248 -4.19 -8.27 -21.86
N SER A 249 -3.12 -8.91 -22.35
CA SER A 249 -2.92 -9.26 -23.77
C SER A 249 -3.33 -10.70 -24.08
N ARG A 250 -3.69 -11.52 -23.08
CA ARG A 250 -4.20 -12.88 -23.30
C ARG A 250 -5.63 -12.85 -23.82
N VAL A 251 -5.76 -12.96 -25.14
CA VAL A 251 -7.05 -13.05 -25.86
C VAL A 251 -7.52 -14.49 -26.08
N ASP A 252 -6.67 -15.46 -25.74
CA ASP A 252 -6.93 -16.90 -25.86
C ASP A 252 -7.84 -17.44 -24.74
N ASN A 253 -7.95 -16.72 -23.62
CA ASN A 253 -8.82 -17.12 -22.52
C ASN A 253 -10.26 -16.62 -22.76
N PRO A 254 -11.26 -17.50 -22.94
CA PRO A 254 -12.64 -17.10 -23.21
C PRO A 254 -13.29 -16.32 -22.04
N ARG A 255 -12.68 -16.36 -20.85
CA ARG A 255 -13.12 -15.58 -19.69
C ARG A 255 -12.56 -14.16 -19.68
N TYR A 256 -11.68 -13.80 -20.62
CA TYR A 256 -10.99 -12.51 -20.66
C TYR A 256 -11.51 -11.69 -21.83
N LYS A 257 -11.90 -10.45 -21.56
CA LYS A 257 -12.25 -9.47 -22.59
C LYS A 257 -11.01 -8.70 -23.00
N VAL A 258 -10.98 -8.26 -24.26
CA VAL A 258 -10.00 -7.28 -24.72
C VAL A 258 -10.26 -5.96 -23.97
N ILE A 259 -9.22 -5.48 -23.29
CA ILE A 259 -9.26 -4.25 -22.51
C ILE A 259 -8.16 -3.27 -22.95
N SER A 260 -8.43 -1.97 -22.81
CA SER A 260 -7.52 -0.85 -23.15
C SER A 260 -6.85 -0.26 -21.91
N SER A 261 -5.87 0.64 -22.09
CA SER A 261 -5.33 1.45 -20.99
C SER A 261 -6.46 2.11 -20.19
N GLY A 262 -6.32 2.15 -18.86
CA GLY A 262 -7.33 2.71 -17.98
C GLY A 262 -7.31 2.17 -16.55
N ILE A 263 -8.30 2.63 -15.77
CA ILE A 263 -8.52 2.20 -14.38
C ILE A 263 -9.45 0.99 -14.38
N TYR A 264 -9.09 -0.01 -13.58
CA TYR A 264 -9.87 -1.21 -13.35
C TYR A 264 -9.93 -1.52 -11.86
N PHE A 265 -10.89 -2.35 -11.47
CA PHE A 265 -11.03 -2.84 -10.10
C PHE A 265 -10.99 -4.36 -10.10
N TYR A 266 -10.26 -4.96 -9.18
CA TYR A 266 -10.30 -6.40 -8.94
C TYR A 266 -10.89 -6.67 -7.56
N GLN A 267 -11.77 -7.66 -7.51
CA GLN A 267 -12.58 -7.96 -6.34
C GLN A 267 -12.44 -9.44 -5.99
N LEU A 268 -12.04 -9.68 -4.75
CA LEU A 268 -12.08 -10.97 -4.10
C LEU A 268 -13.43 -11.12 -3.39
N ARG A 269 -14.11 -12.24 -3.63
CA ARG A 269 -15.23 -12.69 -2.81
C ARG A 269 -14.93 -14.06 -2.23
N ALA A 270 -15.29 -14.27 -0.96
CA ALA A 270 -15.18 -15.56 -0.30
C ALA A 270 -16.44 -15.80 0.54
N GLY A 271 -17.12 -16.93 0.31
CA GLY A 271 -18.43 -17.18 0.93
C GLY A 271 -19.46 -16.11 0.58
N ASN A 272 -20.37 -15.85 1.52
CA ASN A 272 -21.48 -14.91 1.32
C ASN A 272 -21.14 -13.47 1.72
N ASP A 273 -20.27 -13.28 2.72
CA ASP A 273 -20.14 -12.00 3.41
C ASP A 273 -18.83 -11.25 3.09
N VAL A 274 -17.82 -11.95 2.56
CA VAL A 274 -16.51 -11.32 2.31
C VAL A 274 -16.47 -10.76 0.89
N VAL A 275 -16.31 -9.45 0.79
CA VAL A 275 -16.04 -8.73 -0.48
C VAL A 275 -14.92 -7.72 -0.26
N ILE A 276 -13.78 -7.93 -0.90
CA ILE A 276 -12.62 -7.02 -0.83
C ILE A 276 -12.29 -6.56 -2.23
N THR A 277 -12.21 -5.25 -2.45
CA THR A 277 -11.96 -4.65 -3.77
C THR A 277 -10.71 -3.77 -3.74
N ARG A 278 -9.89 -3.85 -4.78
CA ARG A 278 -8.74 -2.97 -5.00
C ARG A 278 -8.71 -2.43 -6.42
N LYS A 279 -8.07 -1.27 -6.59
CA LYS A 279 -7.88 -0.57 -7.87
C LYS A 279 -6.58 -1.01 -8.53
N MET A 280 -6.57 -1.12 -9.85
CA MET A 280 -5.36 -1.28 -10.67
C MET A 280 -5.42 -0.38 -11.91
N ILE A 281 -4.26 -0.10 -12.49
CA ILE A 281 -4.10 0.77 -13.66
C ILE A 281 -3.36 -0.02 -14.74
N LEU A 282 -4.00 -0.20 -15.90
CA LEU A 282 -3.37 -0.78 -17.09
C LEU A 282 -2.80 0.36 -17.95
N MET A 283 -1.53 0.26 -18.32
CA MET A 283 -0.92 1.07 -19.37
C MET A 283 -0.55 0.14 -20.52
N LYS A 284 -1.17 0.28 -21.68
CA LYS A 284 -0.70 -0.32 -22.94
C LYS A 284 0.19 0.68 -23.67
#